data_AF-A0A851RIS5-F1
#
_entry.id   AF-A0A851RIS5-F1
#
_cell.length_a   1.000
_cell.length_b   1.000
_cell.length_c   1.000
_cell.angle_alpha   90.00
_cell.angle_beta   90.00
_cell.angle_gamma   90.00
#
_symmetry.space_group_name_H-M   'P 1'
#
loop_
_entity.id
_entity.type
_entity.pdbx_description
1 polymer ?
#
loop_
_entity_poly.entity_id
_entity_poly.type
_entity_poly.pdbx_seq_one_letter_code
_entity_poly.pdbx_strand_id
1 'polypeptide(L)'
;MPFWGLQKQLGIDVDSTACHAFEGEWVECRHGLGQTCTRRECRLKYGDFMECMKRTHLAQRLWVILEQWDSMIKQGEYTPPDCHTGKDVPRP
;
A
#
# COMPACT_ATOMS: atom_id res chain seq x y z
N MET A 1 -21.81 7.97 22.23
CA MET A 1 -20.83 7.40 23.18
C MET A 1 -19.69 8.39 23.30
N PRO A 2 -19.28 8.81 24.52
CA PRO A 2 -18.28 9.86 24.68
C PRO A 2 -16.88 9.30 24.37
N PHE A 3 -16.13 10.00 23.54
CA PHE A 3 -14.78 9.62 23.10
C PHE A 3 -13.78 9.92 24.22
N TRP A 4 -13.67 9.03 25.21
CA TRP A 4 -12.65 9.13 26.25
C TRP A 4 -11.31 8.71 25.64
N GLY A 5 -10.43 9.68 25.39
CA GLY A 5 -9.12 9.50 24.75
C GLY A 5 -8.07 8.77 25.60
N LEU A 6 -8.46 7.67 26.26
CA LEU A 6 -7.64 6.85 27.16
C LEU A 6 -6.33 6.37 26.51
N GLN A 7 -6.32 6.07 25.21
CA GLN A 7 -5.10 5.74 24.47
C GLN A 7 -4.07 6.88 24.48
N LYS A 8 -4.52 8.14 24.36
CA LYS A 8 -3.64 9.33 24.37
C LYS A 8 -3.03 9.58 25.76
N GLN A 9 -3.70 9.14 26.82
CA GLN A 9 -3.26 9.29 28.21
C GLN A 9 -2.23 8.24 28.62
N LEU A 10 -2.23 7.06 27.99
CA LEU A 10 -1.34 5.95 28.34
C LEU A 10 -0.06 5.90 27.51
N GLY A 11 0.06 6.73 26.45
CA GLY A 11 1.30 6.84 25.66
C GLY A 11 1.75 5.54 25.00
N ILE A 12 0.82 4.62 24.77
CA ILE A 12 1.09 3.31 24.16
C ILE A 12 1.09 3.49 22.64
N ASP A 13 2.27 3.56 22.03
CA ASP A 13 2.46 3.50 20.58
C ASP A 13 2.64 2.02 20.17
N VAL A 14 1.55 1.27 20.26
CA VAL A 14 1.43 -0.03 19.61
C VAL A 14 0.84 0.31 18.26
N ASP A 15 1.65 0.33 17.19
CA ASP A 15 1.25 -0.12 15.85
C ASP A 15 2.28 0.30 14.78
N SER A 16 3.36 -0.48 14.63
CA SER A 16 4.07 -0.54 13.34
C SER A 16 3.21 -1.36 12.37
N THR A 17 2.16 -0.73 11.82
CA THR A 17 1.35 -1.34 10.77
C THR A 17 2.10 -1.31 9.44
N ALA A 18 1.77 -2.23 8.52
CA ALA A 18 2.37 -2.27 7.19
C ALA A 18 2.23 -0.96 6.39
N CYS A 19 1.30 -0.07 6.79
CA CYS A 19 1.01 1.21 6.14
C CYS A 19 1.27 2.42 7.05
N HIS A 20 2.03 2.25 8.14
CA HIS A 20 2.28 3.29 9.15
C HIS A 20 2.79 4.62 8.56
N ALA A 21 3.68 4.56 7.56
CA ALA A 21 4.20 5.77 6.90
C ALA A 21 3.08 6.59 6.22
N PHE A 22 2.21 5.92 5.46
CA PHE A 22 1.08 6.57 4.78
C PHE A 22 0.02 7.06 5.78
N GLU A 23 -0.18 6.33 6.87
CA GLU A 23 -1.06 6.75 7.95
C GLU A 23 -0.57 8.04 8.61
N GLY A 24 0.71 8.11 8.95
CA GLY A 24 1.35 9.30 9.51
C GLY A 24 1.17 10.52 8.59
N GLU A 25 1.51 10.38 7.31
CA GLU A 25 1.37 11.48 6.35
C GLU A 25 -0.08 11.99 6.21
N TRP A 26 -1.05 11.07 6.22
CA TRP A 26 -2.48 11.41 6.16
C TRP A 26 -2.94 12.12 7.43
N VAL A 27 -2.53 11.64 8.61
CA VAL A 27 -2.83 12.23 9.92
C VAL A 27 -2.23 13.63 10.05
N GLU A 28 -0.99 13.81 9.61
CA GLU A 28 -0.32 15.11 9.57
C GLU A 28 -1.03 16.09 8.62
N CYS A 29 -1.45 15.63 7.44
CA CYS A 29 -2.16 16.49 6.49
C CYS A 29 -3.50 16.97 7.04
N ARG A 30 -4.27 16.08 7.67
CA ARG A 30 -5.59 16.44 8.23
C ARG A 30 -5.48 17.22 9.53
N HIS A 31 -4.29 17.29 10.14
CA HIS A 31 -4.11 17.95 11.41
C HIS A 31 -4.44 19.44 11.28
N GLY A 32 -5.38 19.94 12.09
CA GLY A 32 -5.82 21.32 12.02
C GLY A 32 -6.81 21.64 10.89
N LEU A 33 -7.11 20.69 9.99
CA LEU A 33 -8.15 20.84 8.97
C LEU A 33 -9.48 20.25 9.46
N GLY A 34 -10.59 20.97 9.21
CA GLY A 34 -11.92 20.41 9.38
C GLY A 34 -12.20 19.29 8.37
N GLN A 35 -13.06 18.33 8.72
CA GLN A 35 -13.32 17.13 7.90
C GLN A 35 -13.66 17.44 6.42
N THR A 36 -14.43 18.51 6.18
CA THR A 36 -14.83 18.94 4.84
C THR A 36 -13.64 19.38 3.99
N CYS A 37 -12.67 20.09 4.58
CA CYS A 37 -11.47 20.56 3.89
C CYS A 37 -10.48 19.41 3.67
N THR A 38 -10.30 18.55 4.68
CA THR A 38 -9.43 17.36 4.58
C THR A 38 -9.79 16.48 3.40
N ARG A 39 -11.09 16.30 3.11
CA ARG A 39 -11.54 15.45 2.00
C ARG A 39 -11.10 15.97 0.63
N ARG A 40 -10.89 17.28 0.48
CA ARG A 40 -10.44 17.90 -0.76
C ARG A 40 -8.92 18.05 -0.78
N GLU A 41 -8.34 18.61 0.27
CA GLU A 41 -6.92 18.95 0.35
C GLU A 41 -6.03 17.72 0.57
N CYS A 42 -6.44 16.79 1.44
CA CYS A 42 -5.67 15.58 1.76
C CYS A 42 -6.14 14.35 0.97
N ARG A 43 -6.84 14.55 -0.16
CA ARG A 43 -7.40 13.46 -0.96
C ARG A 43 -6.33 12.49 -1.45
N LEU A 44 -5.17 13.00 -1.86
CA LEU A 44 -4.07 12.20 -2.39
C LEU A 44 -3.51 11.26 -1.32
N LYS A 45 -3.09 11.83 -0.18
CA LYS A 45 -2.57 11.09 0.97
C LYS A 45 -3.56 10.04 1.51
N TYR A 46 -4.85 10.37 1.54
CA TYR A 46 -5.89 9.39 1.87
C TYR A 46 -5.99 8.28 0.81
N GLY A 47 -5.89 8.63 -0.47
CA GLY A 47 -5.86 7.66 -1.57
C GLY A 47 -4.70 6.68 -1.45
N ASP A 48 -3.49 7.18 -1.15
CA ASP A 48 -2.28 6.36 -0.98
C ASP A 48 -2.38 5.46 0.24
N PHE A 49 -2.86 5.98 1.37
CA PHE A 49 -3.13 5.17 2.57
C PHE A 49 -4.15 4.04 2.28
N MET A 50 -5.24 4.36 1.58
CA MET A 50 -6.25 3.38 1.21
C MET A 50 -5.74 2.37 0.17
N GLU A 51 -4.86 2.78 -0.75
CA GLU A 51 -4.18 1.88 -1.67
C GLU A 51 -3.31 0.90 -0.87
N CYS A 52 -2.44 1.38 0.02
CA CYS A 52 -1.55 0.52 0.79
C CYS A 52 -2.32 -0.58 1.55
N MET A 53 -3.47 -0.21 2.13
CA MET A 53 -4.33 -1.14 2.86
C MET A 53 -5.04 -2.16 1.95
N LYS A 54 -5.50 -1.75 0.76
CA LYS A 54 -6.33 -2.59 -0.12
C LYS A 54 -5.57 -3.26 -1.26
N ARG A 55 -4.40 -2.72 -1.63
CA ARG A 55 -3.52 -3.11 -2.74
C ARG A 55 -4.25 -3.30 -4.07
N THR A 56 -5.35 -2.58 -4.29
CA THR A 56 -6.24 -2.79 -5.45
C THR A 56 -5.54 -2.44 -6.76
N HIS A 57 -4.86 -1.29 -6.82
CA HIS A 57 -4.15 -0.87 -8.02
C HIS A 57 -2.92 -1.75 -8.26
N LEU A 58 -2.19 -2.11 -7.20
CA LEU A 58 -1.10 -3.09 -7.30
C LEU A 58 -1.58 -4.42 -7.89
N ALA A 59 -2.68 -4.98 -7.37
CA ALA A 59 -3.23 -6.24 -7.86
C ALA A 59 -3.67 -6.16 -9.33
N GLN A 60 -4.34 -5.07 -9.72
CA GLN A 60 -4.73 -4.83 -11.12
C GLN A 60 -3.52 -4.78 -12.05
N ARG A 61 -2.48 -4.04 -11.65
CA ARG A 61 -1.25 -3.94 -12.45
C ARG A 61 -0.52 -5.27 -12.57
N LEU A 62 -0.43 -6.02 -11.47
CA LEU A 62 0.17 -7.37 -11.48
C LEU A 62 -0.59 -8.30 -12.41
N TRP A 63 -1.92 -8.26 -12.41
CA TRP A 63 -2.75 -9.07 -13.29
C TRP A 63 -2.45 -8.81 -14.77
N VAL A 64 -2.38 -7.54 -15.16
CA VAL A 64 -2.04 -7.15 -16.55
C VAL A 64 -0.63 -7.61 -16.93
N ILE A 65 0.34 -7.48 -16.03
CA ILE A 65 1.72 -7.94 -16.28
C ILE A 65 1.75 -9.45 -16.50
N LEU A 66 1.03 -10.22 -15.67
CA LEU A 66 0.98 -11.67 -15.79
C LEU A 66 0.30 -12.13 -17.08
N GLU A 67 -0.79 -11.47 -17.48
CA GLU A 67 -1.47 -11.75 -18.76
C GLU A 67 -0.55 -11.45 -19.95
N GLN A 68 0.16 -10.32 -19.90
CA GLN A 68 1.14 -9.96 -20.93
C GLN A 68 2.26 -10.99 -21.00
N TRP A 69 2.83 -11.40 -19.86
CA TRP A 69 3.90 -12.40 -19.82
C TRP A 69 3.44 -13.75 -20.36
N ASP A 70 2.25 -14.21 -19.98
CA ASP A 70 1.68 -15.45 -20.48
C ASP A 70 1.50 -15.43 -22.01
N SER A 71 1.08 -14.29 -22.57
CA SER A 71 0.98 -14.11 -24.02
C SER A 71 2.34 -14.22 -24.73
N MET A 72 3.39 -13.61 -24.15
CA MET A 72 4.74 -13.62 -24.73
C MET A 72 5.42 -14.98 -24.62
N ILE A 73 5.15 -15.73 -23.54
CA ILE A 73 5.64 -17.11 -23.37
C ILE A 73 4.98 -18.03 -24.40
N LYS A 74 3.67 -17.90 -24.63
CA LYS A 74 2.94 -18.69 -25.64
C LYS A 74 3.41 -18.41 -27.06
N GLN A 75 3.81 -17.17 -27.35
CA GLN A 75 4.39 -16.78 -28.64
C GLN A 75 5.85 -17.22 -28.79
N GLY A 76 6.51 -17.63 -27.70
CA GLY A 76 7.92 -18.02 -27.69
C GLY A 76 8.89 -16.83 -27.71
N GLU A 77 8.39 -15.60 -27.56
CA GLU A 77 9.20 -14.37 -27.57
C GLU A 77 9.90 -14.12 -26.23
N TYR A 78 9.40 -14.70 -25.14
CA TYR A 78 9.92 -14.51 -23.79
C TYR A 78 10.23 -15.83 -23.08
N THR A 79 11.45 -15.95 -22.56
CA THR A 79 11.86 -17.05 -21.68
C THR A 79 12.11 -16.51 -20.26
N PRO A 80 11.44 -17.05 -19.22
CA PRO A 80 11.62 -16.58 -17.85
C PRO A 80 13.07 -16.76 -17.35
N PRO A 81 13.60 -15.80 -16.57
CA PRO A 81 14.89 -15.93 -15.90
C PRO A 81 14.97 -17.12 -14.93
N ASP A 82 16.18 -17.63 -14.70
CA ASP A 82 16.41 -18.75 -13.76
C ASP A 82 15.96 -18.45 -12.33
N CYS A 83 16.05 -17.18 -11.87
CA CYS A 83 15.55 -16.75 -10.57
C CYS A 83 14.02 -16.82 -10.43
N HIS A 84 13.28 -16.83 -11.55
CA HIS A 84 11.82 -17.01 -11.53
C HIS A 84 11.44 -18.50 -11.59
N THR A 85 12.39 -19.39 -11.93
CA THR A 85 12.17 -20.84 -12.03
C THR A 85 12.77 -21.62 -10.87
N GLY A 86 13.34 -20.93 -9.87
CA GLY A 86 13.88 -21.53 -8.65
C GLY A 86 15.22 -22.24 -8.83
N LYS A 87 15.94 -21.94 -9.91
CA LYS A 87 17.27 -22.50 -10.20
C LYS A 87 18.42 -21.61 -9.72
N ASP A 88 18.12 -20.43 -9.17
CA ASP A 88 19.14 -19.52 -8.66
C ASP A 88 19.56 -19.84 -7.23
N VAL A 89 20.74 -19.34 -6.85
CA VAL A 89 21.25 -19.48 -5.49
C VAL A 89 20.56 -18.43 -4.60
N PRO A 90 19.86 -18.81 -3.53
CA PRO A 90 19.19 -17.86 -2.65
C PRO A 90 20.15 -16.82 -2.09
N ARG A 91 19.72 -15.56 -2.04
CA ARG A 91 20.48 -14.50 -1.38
C ARG A 91 20.40 -14.70 0.15
N PRO A 92 21.53 -14.56 0.89
CA PRO A 92 21.56 -14.69 2.35
C PRO A 92 20.59 -13.76 3.08
#